data_AF-C6PRR4-F1
#
_entry.id   AF-C6PRR4-F1
#
_cell.length_a   1.000
_cell.length_b   1.000
_cell.length_c   1.000
_cell.angle_alpha   90.00
_cell.angle_beta   90.00
_cell.angle_gamma   90.00
#
_symmetry.space_group_name_H-M   'P 1'
#
loop_
_entity.id
_entity.type
_entity.pdbx_description
1 polymer ?
#
loop_
_entity_poly.entity_id
_entity_poly.type
_entity_poly.pdbx_seq_one_letter_code
_entity_poly.pdbx_strand_id
1 'polypeptide(L)'
;MEIKKTSMQAYIIKFIFKIAFCFIASLLAIFLIFNYMINLHILLPSNYSQQMVEKSKETIKNAKEVTSELIPENLNYVILDKQTLNVKNGSMSDSEIKKAKLSVKDPQIGTNVYEVIERSKEYCVIHYHLAVQFKNPMLRKLIPYPEIALIALFIIILLIALYILSLQFSNRIKNRIKQIQLCY
;
A
#
# COMPACT_ATOMS: atom_id res chain seq x y z
N MET A 1 16.49 -30.98 -45.55
CA MET A 1 15.15 -30.39 -45.34
C MET A 1 15.27 -29.34 -44.23
N GLU A 2 15.75 -28.14 -44.56
CA GLU A 2 16.05 -27.06 -43.58
C GLU A 2 14.99 -25.95 -43.53
N ILE A 3 13.79 -26.22 -44.05
CA ILE A 3 12.71 -25.25 -44.10
C ILE A 3 11.86 -25.40 -42.81
N LYS A 4 12.19 -24.69 -41.69
CA LYS A 4 11.19 -24.22 -40.68
C LYS A 4 11.70 -23.69 -39.33
N LYS A 5 13.00 -23.73 -38.98
CA LYS A 5 13.40 -23.38 -37.59
C LYS A 5 13.27 -21.88 -37.28
N THR A 6 13.64 -21.03 -38.23
CA THR A 6 13.62 -19.55 -38.10
C THR A 6 12.21 -18.95 -38.02
N SER A 7 11.21 -19.55 -38.70
CA SER A 7 9.81 -19.11 -38.65
C SER A 7 9.14 -19.32 -37.30
N MET A 8 9.46 -20.41 -36.60
CA MET A 8 8.88 -20.72 -35.28
C MET A 8 9.49 -19.83 -34.20
N GLN A 9 10.81 -19.64 -34.23
CA GLN A 9 11.54 -18.77 -33.31
C GLN A 9 11.06 -17.32 -33.40
N ALA A 10 10.92 -16.78 -34.61
CA ALA A 10 10.41 -15.41 -34.80
C ALA A 10 8.97 -15.22 -34.26
N TYR A 11 8.15 -16.27 -34.30
CA TYR A 11 6.80 -16.21 -33.75
C TYR A 11 6.81 -16.20 -32.21
N ILE A 12 7.62 -17.06 -31.60
CA ILE A 12 7.81 -17.10 -30.14
C ILE A 12 8.32 -15.74 -29.64
N ILE A 13 9.30 -15.15 -30.34
CA ILE A 13 9.82 -13.81 -30.02
C ILE A 13 8.70 -12.75 -30.08
N LYS A 14 7.88 -12.74 -31.14
CA LYS A 14 6.72 -11.82 -31.24
C LYS A 14 5.71 -12.02 -30.11
N PHE A 15 5.52 -13.26 -29.66
CA PHE A 15 4.65 -13.58 -28.54
C PHE A 15 5.22 -13.06 -27.21
N ILE A 16 6.51 -13.25 -26.96
CA ILE A 16 7.22 -12.69 -25.79
C ILE A 16 7.11 -11.18 -25.76
N PHE A 17 7.33 -10.49 -26.89
CA PHE A 17 7.17 -9.03 -26.96
C PHE A 17 5.75 -8.56 -26.64
N LYS A 18 4.71 -9.30 -27.05
CA LYS A 18 3.33 -8.98 -26.69
C LYS A 18 3.07 -9.11 -25.19
N ILE A 19 3.59 -10.17 -24.56
CA ILE A 19 3.48 -10.35 -23.11
C ILE A 19 4.20 -9.23 -22.38
N ALA A 20 5.44 -8.92 -22.77
CA ALA A 20 6.22 -7.85 -22.18
C ALA A 20 5.52 -6.49 -22.30
N PHE A 21 4.99 -6.18 -23.48
CA PHE A 21 4.21 -4.96 -23.70
C PHE A 21 2.96 -4.92 -22.82
N CYS A 22 2.21 -6.02 -22.71
CA CYS A 22 1.02 -6.08 -21.87
C CYS A 22 1.36 -5.90 -20.38
N PHE A 23 2.47 -6.47 -19.93
CA PHE A 23 2.95 -6.32 -18.56
C PHE A 23 3.29 -4.85 -18.25
N ILE A 24 4.07 -4.20 -19.11
CA ILE A 24 4.44 -2.79 -18.97
C ILE A 24 3.19 -1.89 -19.01
N ALA A 25 2.27 -2.13 -19.94
CA ALA A 25 1.02 -1.38 -20.05
C ALA A 25 0.15 -1.52 -18.80
N SER A 26 0.11 -2.73 -18.20
CA SER A 26 -0.64 -2.98 -16.96
C SER A 26 -0.03 -2.26 -15.77
N LEU A 27 1.31 -2.25 -15.66
CA LEU A 27 2.01 -1.47 -14.62
C LEU A 27 1.71 0.03 -14.75
N LEU A 28 1.79 0.57 -15.96
CA LEU A 28 1.50 1.97 -16.22
C LEU A 28 0.05 2.30 -15.86
N ALA A 29 -0.91 1.44 -16.25
CA ALA A 29 -2.32 1.64 -15.93
C ALA A 29 -2.56 1.68 -14.42
N ILE A 30 -1.97 0.76 -13.65
CA ILE A 30 -2.11 0.74 -12.19
C ILE A 30 -1.47 1.96 -11.54
N PHE A 31 -0.30 2.35 -12.02
CA PHE A 31 0.36 3.56 -11.54
C PHE A 31 -0.52 4.80 -11.75
N LEU A 32 -1.13 4.95 -12.93
CA LEU A 32 -2.06 6.05 -13.22
C LEU A 32 -3.31 6.00 -12.33
N ILE A 33 -3.92 4.83 -12.16
CA ILE A 33 -5.09 4.64 -11.28
C ILE A 33 -4.73 5.04 -9.84
N PHE A 34 -3.58 4.60 -9.33
CA PHE A 34 -3.13 4.91 -7.99
C PHE A 34 -2.96 6.41 -7.76
N ASN A 35 -2.26 7.10 -8.68
CA ASN A 35 -2.09 8.55 -8.62
C ASN A 35 -3.43 9.27 -8.69
N TYR A 36 -4.33 8.82 -9.55
CA TYR A 36 -5.68 9.38 -9.67
C TYR A 36 -6.47 9.23 -8.35
N MET A 37 -6.39 8.08 -7.70
CA MET A 37 -7.04 7.86 -6.40
C MET A 37 -6.48 8.74 -5.27
N ILE A 38 -5.18 9.03 -5.27
CA ILE A 38 -4.56 9.98 -4.33
C ILE A 38 -5.05 11.39 -4.59
N ASN A 39 -5.07 11.82 -5.87
CA ASN A 39 -5.54 13.16 -6.25
C ASN A 39 -7.02 13.39 -5.91
N LEU A 40 -7.85 12.35 -6.00
CA LEU A 40 -9.25 12.40 -5.55
C LEU A 40 -9.42 12.28 -4.03
N HIS A 41 -8.33 12.21 -3.26
CA HIS A 41 -8.33 11.97 -1.81
C HIS A 41 -9.09 10.70 -1.38
N ILE A 42 -9.22 9.72 -2.28
CA ILE A 42 -9.76 8.39 -1.95
C ILE A 42 -8.71 7.63 -1.13
N LEU A 43 -7.45 7.75 -1.53
CA LEU A 43 -6.28 7.24 -0.82
C LEU A 43 -5.53 8.39 -0.15
N LEU A 44 -5.15 8.17 1.09
CA LEU A 44 -4.23 9.01 1.85
C LEU A 44 -2.82 8.46 1.66
N PRO A 45 -1.82 9.32 1.35
CA PRO A 45 -0.44 8.87 1.19
C PRO A 45 0.12 8.32 2.51
N SER A 46 1.20 7.54 2.43
CA SER A 46 1.78 6.86 3.59
C SER A 46 2.29 7.79 4.69
N ASN A 47 2.64 9.03 4.34
CA ASN A 47 3.10 10.05 5.27
C ASN A 47 1.97 10.95 5.81
N TYR A 48 0.70 10.68 5.47
CA TYR A 48 -0.41 11.53 5.87
C TYR A 48 -0.52 11.67 7.39
N SER A 49 -0.51 10.55 8.12
CA SER A 49 -0.59 10.55 9.58
C SER A 49 0.60 11.26 10.23
N GLN A 50 1.81 11.05 9.70
CA GLN A 50 3.01 11.74 10.16
C GLN A 50 2.88 13.27 9.97
N GLN A 51 2.40 13.72 8.82
CA GLN A 51 2.18 15.16 8.58
C GLN A 51 1.14 15.75 9.53
N MET A 52 0.09 15.01 9.87
CA MET A 52 -0.92 15.46 10.83
C MET A 52 -0.34 15.59 12.23
N VAL A 53 0.44 14.59 12.67
CA VAL A 53 1.13 14.64 13.96
C VAL A 53 2.11 15.81 14.00
N GLU A 54 2.93 15.98 12.97
CA GLU A 54 3.91 17.07 12.89
C GLU A 54 3.25 18.46 12.96
N LYS A 55 2.13 18.66 12.25
CA LYS A 55 1.34 19.90 12.31
C LYS A 55 0.77 20.17 13.70
N SER A 56 0.38 19.12 14.43
CA SER A 56 -0.18 19.23 15.79
C SER A 56 0.89 19.28 16.89
N LYS A 57 2.15 18.94 16.57
CA LYS A 57 3.22 18.69 17.54
C LYS A 57 3.49 19.88 18.46
N GLU A 58 3.64 21.07 17.90
CA GLU A 58 3.87 22.29 18.68
C GLU A 58 2.66 22.66 19.55
N THR A 59 1.44 22.47 19.06
CA THR A 59 0.23 22.69 19.85
C THR A 59 0.15 21.70 21.01
N ILE A 60 0.40 20.42 20.75
CA ILE A 60 0.41 19.36 21.77
C ILE A 60 1.55 19.57 22.76
N LYS A 61 2.70 20.10 22.35
CA LYS A 61 3.83 20.39 23.25
C LYS A 61 3.52 21.54 24.22
N ASN A 62 2.86 22.59 23.74
CA ASN A 62 2.61 23.82 24.50
C ASN A 62 1.25 23.86 25.22
N ALA A 63 0.34 22.92 24.96
CA ALA A 63 -0.96 22.85 25.63
C ALA A 63 -0.81 22.70 27.16
N LYS A 64 -1.75 23.21 27.96
CA LYS A 64 -1.74 23.00 29.42
C LYS A 64 -2.03 21.55 29.79
N GLU A 65 -2.97 20.94 29.07
CA GLU A 65 -3.39 19.55 29.22
C GLU A 65 -3.62 18.96 27.82
N VAL A 66 -3.27 17.69 27.63
CA VAL A 66 -3.51 16.99 26.36
C VAL A 66 -4.89 16.36 26.40
N THR A 67 -5.85 16.97 25.72
CA THR A 67 -7.19 16.42 25.51
C THR A 67 -7.23 15.58 24.23
N SER A 68 -8.22 14.70 24.12
CA SER A 68 -8.40 13.87 22.91
C SER A 68 -8.65 14.70 21.64
N GLU A 69 -9.16 15.93 21.78
CA GLU A 69 -9.40 16.87 20.67
C GLU A 69 -8.11 17.43 20.05
N LEU A 70 -7.01 17.45 20.81
CA LEU A 70 -5.70 17.89 20.31
C LEU A 70 -4.99 16.81 19.49
N ILE A 71 -5.41 15.55 19.63
CA ILE A 71 -4.83 14.42 18.93
C ILE A 71 -5.48 14.31 17.54
N PRO A 72 -4.70 14.15 16.46
CA PRO A 72 -5.28 13.96 15.14
C PRO A 72 -6.26 12.78 15.10
N GLU A 73 -7.36 12.95 14.36
CA GLU A 73 -8.44 11.96 14.30
C GLU A 73 -7.94 10.57 13.90
N ASN A 74 -8.50 9.55 14.57
CA ASN A 74 -8.21 8.13 14.33
C ASN A 74 -6.77 7.70 14.67
N LEU A 75 -6.03 8.48 15.47
CA LEU A 75 -4.74 8.05 16.01
C LEU A 75 -4.87 7.62 17.47
N ASN A 76 -4.15 6.55 17.81
CA ASN A 76 -4.05 6.10 19.19
C ASN A 76 -2.97 6.90 19.89
N TYR A 77 -3.20 7.24 21.16
CA TYR A 77 -2.24 8.00 21.96
C TYR A 77 -2.19 7.50 23.40
N VAL A 78 -1.10 7.82 24.09
CA VAL A 78 -0.97 7.62 25.53
C VAL A 78 -0.19 8.77 26.16
N ILE A 79 -0.62 9.19 27.34
CA ILE A 79 0.06 10.17 28.19
C ILE A 79 0.77 9.41 29.30
N LEU A 80 2.10 9.56 29.36
CA LEU A 80 2.96 8.90 30.33
C LEU A 80 3.56 9.93 31.27
N ASP A 81 3.52 9.66 32.57
CA ASP A 81 4.24 10.47 33.54
C ASP A 81 5.76 10.40 33.30
N LYS A 82 6.46 11.54 33.37
CA LYS A 82 7.88 11.61 33.01
C LYS A 82 8.79 10.88 33.99
N GLN A 83 8.40 10.81 35.26
CA GLN A 83 9.22 10.21 36.32
C GLN A 83 8.97 8.71 36.42
N THR A 84 7.70 8.31 36.39
CA THR A 84 7.29 6.92 36.65
C THR A 84 6.99 6.12 35.39
N LEU A 85 6.83 6.78 34.23
CA LEU A 85 6.29 6.18 33.00
C LEU A 85 4.94 5.49 33.21
N ASN A 86 4.19 5.90 34.23
CA ASN A 86 2.84 5.41 34.47
C ASN A 86 1.87 6.09 33.51
N VAL A 87 0.85 5.34 33.11
CA VAL A 87 -0.20 5.83 32.21
C VAL A 87 -1.09 6.78 32.99
N LYS A 88 -1.23 8.01 32.51
CA LYS A 88 -2.19 8.99 33.03
C LYS A 88 -3.53 8.90 32.29
N ASN A 89 -3.47 8.82 30.96
CA ASN A 89 -4.64 8.74 30.08
C ASN A 89 -4.21 8.23 28.70
N GLY A 90 -5.14 7.78 27.86
CA GLY A 90 -4.87 7.36 26.49
C GLY A 90 -5.91 6.39 25.93
N SER A 91 -5.79 6.12 24.63
CA SER A 91 -6.63 5.16 23.89
C SER A 91 -5.89 3.88 23.49
N MET A 92 -4.58 3.80 23.79
CA MET A 92 -3.75 2.62 23.47
C MET A 92 -4.07 1.40 24.35
N SER A 93 -3.97 0.22 23.77
CA SER A 93 -3.99 -1.06 24.48
C SER A 93 -2.71 -1.29 25.31
N ASP A 94 -2.75 -2.22 26.28
CA ASP A 94 -1.57 -2.57 27.11
C ASP A 94 -0.33 -2.96 26.29
N SER A 95 -0.55 -3.64 25.15
CA SER A 95 0.52 -4.03 24.24
C SER A 95 1.18 -2.83 23.56
N GLU A 96 0.39 -1.84 23.16
CA GLU A 96 0.85 -0.59 22.55
C GLU A 96 1.52 0.30 23.59
N ILE A 97 0.99 0.35 24.82
CA ILE A 97 1.59 1.08 25.94
C ILE A 97 3.00 0.57 26.24
N LYS A 98 3.22 -0.76 26.23
CA LYS A 98 4.57 -1.33 26.40
C LYS A 98 5.54 -0.83 25.33
N LYS A 99 5.10 -0.81 24.07
CA LYS A 99 5.91 -0.28 22.96
C LYS A 99 6.15 1.22 23.07
N ALA A 100 5.12 2.00 23.43
CA ALA A 100 5.24 3.43 23.67
C ALA A 100 6.28 3.75 24.76
N LYS A 101 6.28 3.00 25.88
CA LYS A 101 7.28 3.14 26.95
C LYS A 101 8.70 2.81 26.48
N LEU A 102 8.85 1.82 25.60
CA LEU A 102 10.14 1.50 24.99
C LEU A 102 10.60 2.65 24.08
N SER A 103 9.70 3.19 23.26
CA SER A 103 9.99 4.30 22.33
C SER A 103 10.39 5.60 23.00
N VAL A 104 9.99 5.84 24.25
CA VAL A 104 10.50 6.97 25.06
C VAL A 104 12.00 6.84 25.36
N LYS A 105 12.50 5.61 25.53
CA LYS A 105 13.92 5.35 25.84
C LYS A 105 14.74 5.18 24.56
N ASP A 106 14.20 4.47 23.59
CA ASP A 106 14.86 4.14 22.33
C ASP A 106 13.87 4.26 21.17
N PRO A 107 14.01 5.29 20.31
CA PRO A 107 13.13 5.48 19.17
C PRO A 107 13.13 4.26 18.25
N GLN A 108 11.97 3.65 18.06
CA GLN A 108 11.84 2.50 17.16
C GLN A 108 11.74 2.95 15.71
N ILE A 109 12.53 2.32 14.84
CA ILE A 109 12.48 2.53 13.40
C ILE A 109 11.60 1.44 12.77
N GLY A 110 10.61 1.86 11.99
CA GLY A 110 9.73 0.94 11.29
C GLY A 110 8.50 1.63 10.71
N THR A 111 7.57 0.84 10.20
CA THR A 111 6.30 1.35 9.68
C THR A 111 5.29 1.69 10.78
N ASN A 112 5.39 1.04 11.95
CA ASN A 112 4.65 1.41 13.16
C ASN A 112 5.48 2.41 13.96
N VAL A 113 5.07 3.67 13.94
CA VAL A 113 5.82 4.76 14.57
C VAL A 113 5.13 5.16 15.87
N TYR A 114 5.92 5.21 16.93
CA TYR A 114 5.55 5.78 18.22
C TYR A 114 6.27 7.10 18.38
N GLU A 115 5.64 8.18 17.93
CA GLU A 115 6.20 9.52 18.02
C GLU A 115 6.07 10.02 19.45
N VAL A 116 7.21 10.37 20.06
CA VAL A 116 7.29 10.85 21.43
C VAL A 116 7.35 12.37 21.43
N ILE A 117 6.31 13.01 21.96
CA ILE A 117 6.24 14.45 22.16
C ILE A 117 6.55 14.73 23.63
N GLU A 118 7.74 15.27 23.89
CA GLU A 118 8.19 15.62 25.23
C GLU A 118 7.53 16.91 25.72
N ARG A 119 6.88 16.83 26.89
CA ARG A 119 6.31 17.97 27.62
C ARG A 119 7.02 18.15 28.97
N SER A 120 6.66 19.21 29.70
CA SER A 120 7.32 19.58 30.96
C SER A 120 7.21 18.52 32.06
N LYS A 121 6.04 17.89 32.22
CA LYS A 121 5.75 16.91 33.29
C LYS A 121 5.43 15.50 32.79
N GLU A 122 5.33 15.30 31.48
CA GLU A 122 4.82 14.07 30.88
C GLU A 122 5.31 13.90 29.45
N TYR A 123 5.13 12.70 28.91
CA TYR A 123 5.28 12.39 27.50
C TYR A 123 3.90 12.17 26.89
N CYS A 124 3.63 12.78 25.74
CA CYS A 124 2.53 12.37 24.88
C CYS A 124 3.12 11.49 23.78
N VAL A 125 2.74 10.22 23.74
CA VAL A 125 3.17 9.30 22.68
C VAL A 125 2.01 9.05 21.75
N ILE A 126 2.20 9.27 20.46
CA ILE A 126 1.20 9.05 19.42
C ILE A 126 1.65 7.88 18.56
N HIS A 127 0.75 6.92 18.35
CA HIS A 127 0.97 5.77 17.49
C HIS A 127 0.32 5.99 16.13
N TYR A 128 1.11 5.90 15.07
CA TYR A 128 0.61 5.89 13.70
C TYR A 128 1.37 4.91 12.82
N HIS A 129 0.73 4.47 11.73
CA HIS A 129 1.33 3.59 10.73
C HIS A 129 1.69 4.38 9.47
N LEU A 130 2.93 4.25 8.99
CA LEU A 130 3.39 4.74 7.69
C LEU A 130 2.92 3.80 6.58
N ALA A 131 1.64 3.89 6.22
CA ALA A 131 1.07 3.15 5.09
C ALA A 131 0.00 3.96 4.39
N VAL A 132 -0.20 3.67 3.11
CA VAL A 132 -1.33 4.19 2.35
C VAL A 132 -2.63 3.68 2.98
N GLN A 133 -3.62 4.55 3.17
CA GLN A 133 -4.90 4.18 3.77
C GLN A 133 -6.06 4.77 2.98
N PHE A 134 -7.21 4.11 3.02
CA PHE A 134 -8.45 4.71 2.52
C PHE A 134 -8.88 5.86 3.41
N LYS A 135 -9.29 6.98 2.82
CA LYS A 135 -9.93 8.08 3.56
C LYS A 135 -11.25 7.63 4.18
N ASN A 136 -12.03 6.83 3.45
CA ASN A 136 -13.31 6.30 3.93
C ASN A 136 -13.07 5.22 5.02
N PRO A 137 -13.67 5.35 6.22
CA PRO A 137 -13.46 4.40 7.31
C PRO A 137 -14.01 3.00 7.02
N MET A 138 -15.11 2.88 6.24
CA MET A 138 -15.67 1.59 5.87
C MET A 138 -14.73 0.82 4.94
N LEU A 139 -14.18 1.50 3.93
CA LEU A 139 -13.19 0.91 3.03
C LEU A 139 -11.91 0.56 3.76
N ARG A 140 -11.46 1.41 4.69
CA ARG A 140 -10.29 1.14 5.54
C ARG A 140 -10.49 -0.12 6.40
N LYS A 141 -11.69 -0.34 6.92
CA LYS A 141 -12.01 -1.54 7.72
C LYS A 141 -12.05 -2.81 6.87
N LEU A 142 -12.60 -2.72 5.65
CA LEU A 142 -12.72 -3.86 4.74
C LEU A 142 -11.38 -4.22 4.08
N ILE A 143 -10.62 -3.21 3.64
CA ILE A 143 -9.33 -3.33 2.96
C ILE A 143 -8.34 -2.39 3.67
N PRO A 144 -7.70 -2.85 4.77
CA PRO A 144 -6.77 -2.01 5.53
C PRO A 144 -5.53 -1.60 4.75
N TYR A 145 -5.12 -2.43 3.78
CA TYR A 145 -3.92 -2.25 2.97
C TYR A 145 -4.29 -2.11 1.49
N PRO A 146 -4.53 -0.88 0.99
CA PRO A 146 -4.86 -0.61 -0.41
C PRO A 146 -3.82 -1.15 -1.38
N GLU A 147 -2.54 -1.16 -0.97
CA GLU A 147 -1.43 -1.68 -1.76
C GLU A 147 -1.62 -3.16 -2.11
N ILE A 148 -2.07 -3.98 -1.15
CA ILE A 148 -2.36 -5.40 -1.38
C ILE A 148 -3.49 -5.57 -2.38
N ALA A 149 -4.54 -4.74 -2.27
CA ALA A 149 -5.65 -4.77 -3.22
C ALA A 149 -5.22 -4.40 -4.65
N LEU A 150 -4.32 -3.43 -4.81
CA LEU A 150 -3.76 -3.05 -6.11
C LEU A 150 -2.87 -4.15 -6.70
N ILE A 151 -2.06 -4.83 -5.87
CA ILE A 151 -1.27 -5.99 -6.29
C ILE A 151 -2.18 -7.14 -6.73
N ALA A 152 -3.24 -7.43 -5.98
CA ALA A 152 -4.21 -8.45 -6.35
C ALA A 152 -4.90 -8.11 -7.70
N LEU A 153 -5.31 -6.85 -7.87
CA LEU A 153 -5.88 -6.35 -9.12
C LEU A 153 -4.90 -6.50 -10.30
N PHE A 154 -3.62 -6.19 -10.10
CA PHE A 154 -2.57 -6.40 -11.09
C PHE A 154 -2.48 -7.84 -11.55
N ILE A 155 -2.44 -8.78 -10.60
CA ILE A 155 -2.36 -10.21 -10.89
C ILE A 155 -3.59 -10.65 -11.69
N ILE A 156 -4.79 -10.20 -11.31
CA ILE A 156 -6.03 -10.52 -12.03
C ILE A 156 -5.97 -10.01 -13.48
N ILE A 157 -5.55 -8.75 -13.69
CA ILE A 157 -5.39 -8.16 -15.03
C ILE A 157 -4.38 -8.98 -15.86
N LEU A 158 -3.26 -9.38 -15.28
CA LEU A 158 -2.26 -10.21 -15.95
C LEU A 158 -2.82 -11.59 -16.34
N LEU A 159 -3.55 -12.25 -15.44
CA LEU A 159 -4.15 -13.56 -15.72
C LEU A 159 -5.17 -13.47 -16.86
N ILE A 160 -6.02 -12.43 -16.86
CA ILE A 160 -6.97 -12.18 -17.94
C ILE A 160 -6.25 -11.93 -19.26
N ALA A 161 -5.19 -11.11 -19.25
CA ALA A 161 -4.41 -10.83 -20.45
C ALA A 161 -3.73 -12.11 -21.01
N LEU A 162 -3.15 -12.93 -20.15
CA LEU A 162 -2.54 -14.21 -20.53
C LEU A 162 -3.59 -15.17 -21.11
N TYR A 163 -4.77 -15.24 -20.50
CA TYR A 163 -5.88 -16.05 -21.01
C TYR A 163 -6.31 -15.61 -22.41
N ILE A 164 -6.49 -14.31 -22.63
CA ILE A 164 -6.85 -13.75 -23.96
C ILE A 164 -5.75 -14.06 -25.00
N LEU A 165 -4.47 -13.87 -24.64
CA LEU A 165 -3.34 -14.18 -25.52
C LEU A 165 -3.28 -15.68 -25.87
N SER A 166 -3.58 -16.56 -24.91
CA SER A 166 -3.66 -18.01 -25.11
C SER A 166 -4.77 -18.40 -26.09
N LEU A 167 -5.96 -17.80 -25.96
CA LEU A 167 -7.07 -18.01 -26.90
C LEU A 167 -6.70 -17.56 -28.32
N GLN A 168 -6.06 -16.39 -28.47
CA GLN A 168 -5.58 -15.91 -29.77
C GLN A 168 -4.57 -16.87 -30.39
N PHE A 169 -3.64 -17.40 -29.59
CA PHE A 169 -2.66 -18.37 -30.04
C PHE A 169 -3.31 -19.68 -30.50
N SER A 170 -4.22 -20.24 -29.69
CA SER A 170 -4.95 -21.48 -30.00
C SER A 170 -5.78 -21.34 -31.28
N ASN A 171 -6.51 -20.24 -31.45
CA ASN A 171 -7.28 -19.96 -32.65
C ASN A 171 -6.40 -19.84 -33.90
N ARG A 172 -5.20 -19.23 -33.78
CA ARG A 172 -4.26 -19.14 -34.91
C ARG A 172 -3.66 -20.49 -35.30
N ILE A 173 -3.37 -21.37 -34.34
CA ILE A 173 -2.90 -22.73 -34.65
C ILE A 173 -4.00 -23.53 -35.34
N LYS A 174 -5.23 -23.51 -34.81
CA LYS A 174 -6.37 -24.21 -35.43
C LYS A 174 -6.59 -23.81 -36.88
N ASN A 175 -6.50 -22.52 -37.18
CA ASN A 175 -6.64 -22.02 -38.55
C ASN A 175 -5.51 -22.51 -39.47
N ARG A 176 -4.26 -22.54 -38.99
CA ARG A 176 -3.13 -23.07 -39.77
C ARG A 176 -3.25 -24.58 -40.03
N ILE A 177 -3.72 -25.36 -39.06
CA ILE A 177 -3.93 -26.80 -39.23
C ILE A 177 -5.06 -27.08 -40.24
N LYS A 178 -6.20 -26.38 -40.13
CA LYS A 178 -7.30 -26.48 -41.10
C LYS A 178 -6.84 -26.18 -42.54
N GLN A 179 -6.01 -25.15 -42.69
CA GLN A 179 -5.50 -24.74 -43.99
C GLN A 179 -4.58 -25.80 -44.63
N ILE A 180 -3.82 -26.54 -43.82
CA ILE A 180 -2.96 -27.63 -44.30
C ILE A 180 -3.80 -28.86 -44.68
N GLN A 181 -4.88 -29.15 -43.95
CA GLN A 181 -5.79 -30.27 -44.27
C GLN A 181 -6.64 -30.05 -45.54
N LEU A 182 -6.88 -28.81 -45.96
CA LEU A 182 -7.60 -28.50 -47.21
C LEU A 182 -6.72 -28.54 -48.45
N CYS A 183 -5.40 -28.61 -48.29
CA CYS A 183 -4.43 -28.72 -49.39
C CYS A 183 -4.00 -30.17 -49.68
N TYR A 184 -4.65 -31.15 -49.05
CA TYR A 184 -4.45 -32.59 -49.25
C TYR A 184 -5.80 -33.23 -49.59
#